data_AF-A0A427TMH6-F1
#
_entry.id   AF-A0A427TMH6-F1
#
_cell.length_a   1.000
_cell.length_b   1.000
_cell.length_c   1.000
_cell.angle_alpha   90.00
_cell.angle_beta   90.00
_cell.angle_gamma   90.00
#
_symmetry.space_group_name_H-M   'P 1'
#
loop_
_entity.id
_entity.type
_entity.pdbx_description
1 polymer ?
#
loop_
_entity_poly.entity_id
_entity_poly.type
_entity_poly.pdbx_seq_one_letter_code
_entity_poly.pdbx_strand_id
1 'polypeptide(L)'
;MRSKWFSYGFVIVAILVFFIIDQIQHLPVNNLLQEKGFEIPEPKITIDGQEIPFKSGQFDWAKDGTGPVIDQDEPPILFHDLLPAIVKPFSTLEIIFPEKNNIDDVAIHEALWGLERGVDSFNPMFFNSYTFNNIPGQRTMIIRATVADEEFYYTFPIIIEELVPYQAQLAEEKGYLAALEIYPRDTQQENWALQEVNNHHIHKAQSVQVNNLQDAQQMFPGLEIYSLPYYAIFNHEKILYQANNRDDFMKWMKIAAP
;
A
#
# COMPACT_ATOMS: atom_id res chain seq x y z
N MET A 1 -65.78 1.85 -56.80
CA MET A 1 -64.47 1.17 -56.85
C MET A 1 -63.63 1.58 -55.64
N ARG A 2 -63.78 0.90 -54.50
CA ARG A 2 -62.93 1.14 -53.31
C ARG A 2 -61.85 0.06 -53.25
N SER A 3 -60.70 0.45 -53.78
CA SER A 3 -59.34 0.03 -53.52
C SER A 3 -59.14 -1.30 -52.75
N LYS A 4 -59.01 -2.40 -53.50
CA LYS A 4 -58.31 -3.61 -53.05
C LYS A 4 -56.81 -3.35 -52.81
N TRP A 5 -56.30 -2.16 -53.13
CA TRP A 5 -54.89 -1.78 -52.95
C TRP A 5 -54.53 -1.46 -51.50
N PHE A 6 -55.51 -1.10 -50.65
CA PHE A 6 -55.27 -0.82 -49.24
C PHE A 6 -54.83 -2.07 -48.44
N SER A 7 -55.41 -3.23 -48.75
CA SER A 7 -55.04 -4.49 -48.10
C SER A 7 -53.65 -4.98 -48.50
N TYR A 8 -53.22 -4.74 -49.75
CA TYR A 8 -51.86 -5.09 -50.18
C TYR A 8 -50.81 -4.15 -49.60
N GLY A 9 -51.11 -2.85 -49.49
CA GLY A 9 -50.20 -1.89 -48.85
C GLY A 9 -49.94 -2.23 -47.37
N PHE A 10 -50.98 -2.63 -46.64
CA PHE A 10 -50.85 -3.02 -45.23
C PHE A 10 -49.98 -4.28 -45.05
N VAL A 11 -50.15 -5.29 -45.91
CA VAL A 11 -49.36 -6.52 -45.86
C VAL A 11 -47.88 -6.23 -46.16
N ILE A 12 -47.58 -5.35 -47.12
CA ILE A 12 -46.20 -4.98 -47.46
C ILE A 12 -45.54 -4.23 -46.30
N VAL A 13 -46.27 -3.30 -45.66
CA VAL A 13 -45.75 -2.58 -44.47
C VAL A 13 -45.53 -3.55 -43.31
N ALA A 14 -46.45 -4.49 -43.07
CA ALA A 14 -46.28 -5.49 -42.01
C ALA A 14 -45.06 -6.39 -42.23
N ILE A 15 -44.81 -6.81 -43.48
CA ILE A 15 -43.63 -7.60 -43.84
C ILE A 15 -42.35 -6.77 -43.65
N LEU A 16 -42.34 -5.50 -44.07
CA LEU A 16 -41.21 -4.59 -43.87
C LEU A 16 -40.90 -4.36 -42.38
N VAL A 17 -41.94 -4.16 -41.56
CA VAL A 17 -41.78 -4.00 -40.11
C VAL A 17 -41.23 -5.28 -39.48
N PHE A 18 -41.73 -6.46 -39.89
CA PHE A 18 -41.17 -7.74 -39.44
C PHE A 18 -39.71 -7.91 -39.86
N PHE A 19 -39.36 -7.54 -41.10
CA PHE A 19 -37.98 -7.62 -41.58
C PHE A 19 -37.04 -6.66 -40.84
N ILE A 20 -37.52 -5.47 -40.47
CA ILE A 20 -36.73 -4.50 -39.69
C ILE A 20 -36.56 -5.00 -38.25
N ILE A 21 -37.61 -5.56 -37.63
CA ILE A 21 -37.52 -6.13 -36.27
C ILE A 21 -36.61 -7.35 -36.26
N ASP A 22 -36.73 -8.23 -37.24
CA ASP A 22 -35.87 -9.41 -37.43
C ASP A 22 -34.42 -9.01 -37.68
N GLN A 23 -34.17 -8.01 -38.52
CA GLN A 23 -32.84 -7.40 -38.68
C GLN A 23 -32.32 -6.80 -37.39
N ILE A 24 -33.14 -6.11 -36.57
CA ILE A 24 -32.70 -5.55 -35.29
C ILE A 24 -32.39 -6.66 -34.26
N GLN A 25 -33.13 -7.77 -34.28
CA GLN A 25 -32.90 -8.92 -33.40
C GLN A 25 -31.73 -9.79 -33.86
N HIS A 26 -31.40 -9.79 -35.15
CA HIS A 26 -30.27 -10.48 -35.75
C HIS A 26 -29.06 -9.57 -36.06
N LEU A 27 -29.14 -8.29 -35.71
CA LEU A 27 -27.94 -7.47 -35.57
C LEU A 27 -27.08 -8.16 -34.52
N PRO A 28 -25.84 -8.54 -34.83
CA PRO A 28 -24.96 -9.10 -33.81
C PRO A 28 -24.81 -8.05 -32.72
N VAL A 29 -25.46 -8.30 -31.57
CA VAL A 29 -25.30 -7.52 -30.33
C VAL A 29 -23.82 -7.43 -29.93
N ASN A 30 -22.97 -8.26 -30.53
CA ASN A 30 -21.52 -8.31 -30.33
C ASN A 30 -20.71 -7.19 -31.02
N ASN A 31 -21.32 -6.22 -31.73
CA ASN A 31 -20.55 -5.15 -32.40
C ASN A 31 -20.90 -3.70 -31.98
N LEU A 32 -21.74 -3.51 -30.95
CA LEU A 32 -21.96 -2.18 -30.34
C LEU A 32 -21.29 -2.01 -28.96
N LEU A 33 -20.72 -3.08 -28.43
CA LEU A 33 -19.60 -2.98 -27.51
C LEU A 33 -18.34 -3.04 -28.35
N GLN A 34 -17.98 -1.91 -28.97
CA GLN A 34 -16.56 -1.57 -28.89
C GLN A 34 -16.32 -1.49 -27.39
N GLU A 35 -15.80 -2.56 -26.80
CA GLU A 35 -15.07 -2.48 -25.55
C GLU A 35 -14.14 -1.29 -25.75
N LYS A 36 -14.48 -0.15 -25.13
CA LYS A 36 -13.45 0.79 -24.74
C LYS A 36 -12.47 -0.10 -24.01
N GLY A 37 -11.34 -0.42 -24.62
CA GLY A 37 -10.27 -1.09 -23.91
C GLY A 37 -10.05 -0.26 -22.66
N PHE A 38 -10.42 -0.80 -21.50
CA PHE A 38 -10.22 -0.11 -20.25
C PHE A 38 -8.71 -0.12 -20.03
N GLU A 39 -8.12 1.07 -20.17
CA GLU A 39 -6.69 1.27 -20.07
C GLU A 39 -6.35 1.39 -18.58
N ILE A 40 -5.54 0.44 -18.07
CA ILE A 40 -5.03 0.50 -16.70
C ILE A 40 -4.29 1.83 -16.55
N PRO A 41 -4.62 2.69 -15.58
CA PRO A 41 -3.90 3.94 -15.40
C PRO A 41 -2.41 3.66 -15.23
N GLU A 42 -1.54 4.33 -15.99
CA GLU A 42 -0.10 4.12 -15.87
C GLU A 42 0.50 5.15 -14.90
N PRO A 43 0.82 4.77 -13.64
CA PRO A 43 1.55 5.66 -12.74
C PRO A 43 3.03 5.71 -13.12
N LYS A 44 3.64 6.85 -12.82
CA LYS A 44 5.06 6.92 -12.57
C LYS A 44 5.32 6.56 -11.10
N ILE A 45 5.98 5.43 -10.87
CA ILE A 45 6.38 4.98 -9.54
C ILE A 45 7.89 5.19 -9.40
N THR A 46 8.29 5.98 -8.40
CA THR A 46 9.72 6.26 -8.16
C THR A 46 10.11 6.05 -6.72
N ILE A 47 11.36 5.63 -6.48
CA ILE A 47 12.01 5.64 -5.17
C ILE A 47 13.20 6.59 -5.27
N ASP A 48 13.21 7.65 -4.46
CA ASP A 48 14.21 8.74 -4.53
C ASP A 48 14.38 9.32 -5.95
N GLY A 49 13.29 9.41 -6.69
CA GLY A 49 13.27 9.88 -8.08
C GLY A 49 13.75 8.86 -9.13
N GLN A 50 14.22 7.67 -8.73
CA GLN A 50 14.53 6.57 -9.64
C GLN A 50 13.27 5.77 -9.94
N GLU A 51 12.97 5.58 -11.23
CA GLU A 51 11.80 4.82 -11.67
C GLU A 51 11.94 3.33 -11.39
N ILE A 52 10.86 2.72 -10.89
CA ILE A 52 10.84 1.32 -10.48
C ILE A 52 10.01 0.51 -11.47
N PRO A 53 10.53 -0.60 -12.01
CA PRO A 53 9.73 -1.51 -12.83
C PRO A 53 8.68 -2.22 -11.96
N PHE A 54 7.45 -2.27 -12.44
CA PHE A 54 6.32 -2.89 -11.75
C PHE A 54 5.50 -3.77 -12.69
N LYS A 55 4.63 -4.60 -12.11
CA LYS A 55 3.56 -5.30 -12.81
C LYS A 55 2.22 -4.75 -12.35
N SER A 56 1.30 -4.53 -13.29
CA SER A 56 -0.03 -4.00 -13.04
C SER A 56 -1.12 -4.99 -13.46
N GLY A 57 -2.30 -4.90 -12.82
CA GLY A 57 -3.45 -5.73 -13.15
C GLY A 57 -4.66 -5.45 -12.25
N GLN A 58 -5.78 -6.07 -12.58
CA GLN A 58 -7.00 -6.09 -11.78
C GLN A 58 -7.17 -7.51 -11.20
N PHE A 59 -7.34 -7.61 -9.89
CA PHE A 59 -7.52 -8.90 -9.22
C PHE A 59 -8.19 -8.74 -7.86
N ASP A 60 -8.96 -9.75 -7.48
CA ASP A 60 -9.58 -9.83 -6.15
C ASP A 60 -8.57 -10.38 -5.12
N TRP A 61 -8.77 -10.07 -3.84
CA TRP A 61 -7.95 -10.60 -2.75
C TRP A 61 -8.74 -11.56 -1.86
N ALA A 62 -8.09 -12.64 -1.40
CA ALA A 62 -8.72 -13.60 -0.53
C ALA A 62 -9.18 -12.92 0.77
N LYS A 63 -10.35 -13.30 1.27
CA LYS A 63 -10.98 -12.68 2.46
C LYS A 63 -10.13 -12.82 3.74
N ASP A 64 -9.24 -13.79 3.78
CA ASP A 64 -8.28 -14.03 4.86
C ASP A 64 -6.90 -13.42 4.58
N GLY A 65 -6.78 -12.66 3.49
CA GLY A 65 -5.55 -12.01 3.09
C GLY A 65 -4.53 -12.94 2.47
N THR A 66 -4.80 -14.21 2.13
CA THR A 66 -3.80 -15.18 1.64
C THR A 66 -3.30 -14.99 0.19
N GLY A 67 -3.42 -13.78 -0.36
CA GLY A 67 -3.03 -13.46 -1.74
C GLY A 67 -4.23 -13.21 -2.66
N PRO A 68 -4.01 -13.06 -3.98
CA PRO A 68 -5.09 -12.83 -4.92
C PRO A 68 -6.04 -14.04 -5.01
N VAL A 69 -7.35 -13.81 -5.09
CA VAL A 69 -8.34 -14.84 -5.48
C VAL A 69 -8.16 -15.09 -6.96
N ILE A 70 -7.57 -16.22 -7.28
CA ILE A 70 -7.33 -16.65 -8.65
C ILE A 70 -8.53 -17.51 -9.06
N ASP A 71 -9.45 -16.94 -9.84
CA ASP A 71 -10.55 -17.68 -10.48
C ASP A 71 -10.19 -18.11 -11.93
N GLN A 72 -8.90 -18.16 -12.24
CA GLN A 72 -8.35 -18.50 -13.57
C GLN A 72 -7.49 -19.77 -13.51
N ASP A 73 -7.46 -20.54 -14.61
CA ASP A 73 -6.75 -21.85 -14.71
C ASP A 73 -5.24 -21.76 -14.41
N GLU A 74 -4.64 -20.57 -14.56
CA GLU A 74 -3.28 -20.26 -14.13
C GLU A 74 -3.28 -18.89 -13.41
N PRO A 75 -2.65 -18.76 -12.23
CA PRO A 75 -2.43 -17.45 -11.62
C PRO A 75 -1.65 -16.58 -12.60
N PRO A 76 -2.00 -15.29 -12.79
CA PRO A 76 -1.05 -14.40 -13.43
C PRO A 76 0.25 -14.47 -12.63
N ILE A 77 1.34 -14.83 -13.30
CA ILE A 77 2.71 -14.87 -12.75
C ILE A 77 3.12 -13.41 -12.50
N LEU A 78 2.55 -12.82 -11.46
CA LEU A 78 2.67 -11.38 -11.18
C LEU A 78 4.08 -11.03 -10.65
N PHE A 79 4.88 -12.02 -10.22
CA PHE A 79 6.05 -11.75 -9.36
C PHE A 79 7.34 -12.52 -9.71
N HIS A 80 7.30 -13.53 -10.57
CA HIS A 80 8.46 -14.42 -10.71
C HIS A 80 9.61 -13.83 -11.53
N ASP A 81 9.34 -12.81 -12.35
CA ASP A 81 10.32 -12.27 -13.31
C ASP A 81 10.86 -10.89 -12.94
N LEU A 82 10.36 -10.25 -11.86
CA LEU A 82 10.86 -8.95 -11.42
C LEU A 82 12.06 -9.12 -10.49
N LEU A 83 13.19 -8.54 -10.88
CA LEU A 83 14.34 -8.41 -9.98
C LEU A 83 14.01 -7.39 -8.86
N PRO A 84 14.30 -7.71 -7.59
CA PRO A 84 14.06 -6.78 -6.49
C PRO A 84 14.87 -5.49 -6.66
N ALA A 85 14.21 -4.34 -6.48
CA ALA A 85 14.90 -3.07 -6.36
C ALA A 85 15.63 -2.99 -5.01
N ILE A 86 16.90 -2.58 -5.04
CA ILE A 86 17.68 -2.35 -3.83
C ILE A 86 17.33 -0.96 -3.30
N VAL A 87 16.83 -0.90 -2.08
CA VAL A 87 16.28 0.31 -1.46
C VAL A 87 17.06 0.63 -0.21
N LYS A 88 17.50 1.90 -0.09
CA LYS A 88 18.11 2.38 1.16
C LYS A 88 17.02 2.65 2.19
N PRO A 89 17.30 2.47 3.48
CA PRO A 89 16.42 2.96 4.53
C PRO A 89 16.08 4.45 4.33
N PHE A 90 14.83 4.83 4.62
CA PHE A 90 14.30 6.21 4.47
C PHE A 90 14.21 6.75 3.04
N SER A 91 14.43 5.91 2.03
CA SER A 91 14.07 6.32 0.67
C SER A 91 12.57 6.62 0.61
N THR A 92 12.17 7.55 -0.24
CA THR A 92 10.76 7.92 -0.43
C THR A 92 10.25 7.30 -1.72
N LEU A 93 9.23 6.46 -1.59
CA LEU A 93 8.35 6.02 -2.67
C LEU A 93 7.37 7.13 -3.00
N GLU A 94 7.31 7.53 -4.27
CA GLU A 94 6.35 8.50 -4.80
C GLU A 94 5.57 7.86 -5.96
N ILE A 95 4.27 8.14 -6.00
CA ILE A 95 3.36 7.64 -7.03
C ILE A 95 2.69 8.84 -7.68
N ILE A 96 2.95 9.03 -8.97
CA ILE A 96 2.42 10.17 -9.74
C ILE A 96 1.64 9.63 -10.92
N PHE A 97 0.34 9.89 -10.95
CA PHE A 97 -0.48 9.63 -12.12
C PHE A 97 -0.47 10.87 -13.03
N PRO A 98 0.11 10.79 -14.26
CA PRO A 98 0.36 11.94 -15.12
C PRO A 98 -0.92 12.62 -15.60
N GLU A 99 -1.99 11.86 -15.78
CA GLU A 99 -3.36 12.36 -15.85
C GLU A 99 -4.05 11.90 -14.56
N LYS A 100 -4.66 12.81 -13.79
CA LYS A 100 -5.57 12.41 -12.71
C LYS A 100 -6.80 11.77 -13.36
N ASN A 101 -6.66 10.51 -13.78
CA ASN A 101 -7.65 9.70 -14.48
C ASN A 101 -8.79 9.31 -13.55
N ASN A 102 -9.47 10.30 -12.97
CA ASN A 102 -10.52 10.10 -11.97
C ASN A 102 -10.12 9.09 -10.89
N ILE A 103 -8.84 9.13 -10.47
CA ILE A 103 -8.38 8.28 -9.38
C ILE A 103 -8.95 8.84 -8.09
N ASP A 104 -9.87 8.09 -7.51
CA ASP A 104 -10.62 8.47 -6.32
C ASP A 104 -9.81 8.20 -5.05
N ASP A 105 -9.03 7.12 -5.03
CA ASP A 105 -8.20 6.70 -3.89
C ASP A 105 -6.90 6.05 -4.37
N VAL A 106 -5.83 6.23 -3.58
CA VAL A 106 -4.56 5.51 -3.73
C VAL A 106 -4.10 5.05 -2.35
N ALA A 107 -3.94 3.74 -2.20
CA ALA A 107 -3.46 3.11 -0.99
C ALA A 107 -2.18 2.32 -1.25
N ILE A 108 -1.23 2.40 -0.33
CA ILE A 108 0.02 1.65 -0.37
C ILE A 108 -0.02 0.57 0.72
N HIS A 109 0.27 -0.66 0.33
CA HIS A 109 0.32 -1.85 1.17
C HIS A 109 1.67 -2.55 1.03
N GLU A 110 2.00 -3.37 2.02
CA GLU A 110 3.23 -4.17 2.07
C GLU A 110 2.88 -5.62 2.44
N ALA A 111 3.48 -6.57 1.73
CA ALA A 111 3.49 -7.97 2.12
C ALA A 111 4.87 -8.36 2.68
N LEU A 112 4.89 -8.70 3.97
CA LEU A 112 6.06 -9.24 4.66
C LEU A 112 6.22 -10.71 4.25
N TRP A 113 7.40 -11.11 3.78
CA TRP A 113 7.73 -12.51 3.42
C TRP A 113 7.05 -13.08 2.17
N GLY A 114 6.51 -12.22 1.31
CA GLY A 114 5.84 -12.63 0.08
C GLY A 114 4.31 -12.65 0.19
N LEU A 115 3.64 -12.92 -0.92
CA LEU A 115 2.22 -12.66 -1.09
C LEU A 115 1.29 -13.80 -0.68
N GLU A 116 1.84 -14.96 -0.34
CA GLU A 116 1.10 -16.16 0.07
C GLU A 116 0.40 -15.99 1.43
N ARG A 117 0.85 -15.04 2.24
CA ARG A 117 0.18 -14.61 3.48
C ARG A 117 -0.66 -13.34 3.30
N GLY A 118 -0.60 -12.80 2.08
CA GLY A 118 -0.97 -11.44 1.64
C GLY A 118 -0.98 -10.37 2.71
N VAL A 119 -2.00 -9.51 2.69
CA VAL A 119 -1.92 -8.17 3.29
C VAL A 119 -2.24 -8.26 4.79
N ASP A 120 -1.22 -8.46 5.62
CA ASP A 120 -1.35 -8.60 7.09
C ASP A 120 -2.01 -7.39 7.79
N SER A 121 -2.22 -6.27 7.08
CA SER A 121 -3.16 -5.24 7.53
C SER A 121 -3.60 -4.34 6.36
N PHE A 122 -4.91 -4.31 6.06
CA PHE A 122 -5.52 -3.32 5.17
C PHE A 122 -5.66 -1.93 5.84
N ASN A 123 -4.72 -1.54 6.70
CA ASN A 123 -4.60 -0.15 7.10
C ASN A 123 -3.70 0.53 6.06
N PRO A 124 -4.24 1.40 5.18
CA PRO A 124 -3.43 2.11 4.20
C PRO A 124 -2.34 2.86 4.95
N MET A 125 -1.08 2.62 4.60
CA MET A 125 0.01 3.27 5.31
C MET A 125 0.01 4.77 5.02
N PHE A 126 -0.21 5.21 3.77
CA PHE A 126 -0.17 6.62 3.36
C PHE A 126 -0.89 6.90 2.03
N PHE A 127 -1.15 8.18 1.75
CA PHE A 127 -1.71 8.69 0.48
C PHE A 127 -0.57 9.19 -0.44
N ASN A 128 -0.46 8.66 -1.66
CA ASN A 128 0.45 9.05 -2.77
C ASN A 128 1.98 8.95 -2.55
N SER A 129 2.47 8.85 -1.32
CA SER A 129 3.90 8.71 -1.02
C SER A 129 4.12 7.86 0.23
N TYR A 130 5.26 7.19 0.34
CA TYR A 130 5.64 6.37 1.48
C TYR A 130 7.14 6.47 1.75
N THR A 131 7.55 6.59 3.01
CA THR A 131 8.97 6.57 3.39
C THR A 131 9.31 5.23 4.02
N PHE A 132 10.29 4.51 3.46
CA PHE A 132 10.69 3.19 3.94
C PHE A 132 11.31 3.24 5.33
N ASN A 133 11.01 2.25 6.16
CA ASN A 133 11.65 2.08 7.47
C ASN A 133 13.04 1.41 7.36
N ASN A 134 13.74 1.31 8.49
CA ASN A 134 15.07 0.70 8.58
C ASN A 134 15.02 -0.78 8.97
N ILE A 135 13.96 -1.51 8.58
CA ILE A 135 13.87 -2.94 8.85
C ILE A 135 14.34 -3.67 7.59
N PRO A 136 15.54 -4.27 7.59
CA PRO A 136 16.10 -4.92 6.42
C PRO A 136 15.29 -6.14 6.02
N GLY A 137 15.37 -6.48 4.73
CA GLY A 137 14.74 -7.70 4.21
C GLY A 137 14.03 -7.49 2.88
N GLN A 138 13.59 -8.61 2.32
CA GLN A 138 12.81 -8.63 1.09
C GLN A 138 11.33 -8.38 1.40
N ARG A 139 10.71 -7.47 0.63
CA ARG A 139 9.30 -7.10 0.74
C ARG A 139 8.68 -7.05 -0.65
N THR A 140 7.36 -7.18 -0.71
CA THR A 140 6.61 -6.85 -1.93
C THR A 140 5.72 -5.65 -1.66
N MET A 141 5.89 -4.61 -2.47
CA MET A 141 5.03 -3.44 -2.44
C MET A 141 3.79 -3.69 -3.28
N ILE A 142 2.63 -3.27 -2.78
CA ILE A 142 1.34 -3.36 -3.46
C ILE A 142 0.69 -1.98 -3.38
N ILE A 143 0.45 -1.36 -4.53
CA ILE A 143 -0.28 -0.10 -4.62
C ILE A 143 -1.66 -0.44 -5.16
N ARG A 144 -2.71 0.03 -4.48
CA ARG A 144 -4.09 -0.02 -4.95
C ARG A 144 -4.49 1.39 -5.40
N ALA A 145 -5.00 1.52 -6.61
CA ALA A 145 -5.66 2.74 -7.07
C ALA A 145 -7.12 2.41 -7.40
N THR A 146 -8.04 3.27 -7.00
CA THR A 146 -9.47 3.13 -7.28
C THR A 146 -9.89 4.17 -8.30
N VAL A 147 -10.59 3.73 -9.35
CA VAL A 147 -11.24 4.60 -10.33
C VAL A 147 -12.71 4.21 -10.40
N ALA A 148 -13.60 5.10 -9.97
CA ALA A 148 -15.00 4.80 -9.70
C ALA A 148 -15.16 3.60 -8.75
N ASP A 149 -15.58 2.45 -9.27
CA ASP A 149 -15.81 1.22 -8.51
C ASP A 149 -14.81 0.10 -8.87
N GLU A 150 -13.77 0.42 -9.67
CA GLU A 150 -12.75 -0.54 -10.10
C GLU A 150 -11.43 -0.33 -9.35
N GLU A 151 -10.83 -1.43 -8.92
CA GLU A 151 -9.53 -1.44 -8.23
C GLU A 151 -8.41 -1.93 -9.15
N PHE A 152 -7.35 -1.13 -9.25
CA PHE A 152 -6.14 -1.44 -10.01
C PHE A 152 -4.98 -1.62 -9.05
N TYR A 153 -4.17 -2.63 -9.31
CA TYR A 153 -3.04 -2.98 -8.47
C TYR A 153 -1.73 -2.85 -9.22
N TYR A 154 -0.70 -2.32 -8.54
CA TYR A 154 0.67 -2.20 -9.04
C TYR A 154 1.62 -2.81 -8.02
N THR A 155 2.52 -3.67 -8.49
CA THR A 155 3.33 -4.51 -7.60
C THR A 155 4.78 -4.60 -8.05
N PHE A 156 5.68 -4.62 -7.08
CA PHE A 156 7.11 -4.77 -7.31
C PHE A 156 7.84 -5.28 -6.05
N PRO A 157 8.86 -6.14 -6.21
CA PRO A 157 9.70 -6.58 -5.10
C PRO A 157 10.78 -5.54 -4.77
N ILE A 158 11.09 -5.41 -3.49
CA ILE A 158 12.20 -4.60 -2.99
C ILE A 158 13.05 -5.41 -2.00
N ILE A 159 14.31 -5.03 -1.87
CA ILE A 159 15.19 -5.43 -0.78
C ILE A 159 15.63 -4.15 -0.09
N ILE A 160 15.21 -3.98 1.16
CA ILE A 160 15.75 -2.90 2.01
C ILE A 160 17.14 -3.35 2.47
N GLU A 161 18.16 -2.58 2.10
CA GLU A 161 19.54 -2.82 2.51
C GLU A 161 19.69 -2.81 4.03
N GLU A 162 20.70 -3.52 4.53
CA GLU A 162 21.01 -3.56 5.94
C GLU A 162 21.63 -2.23 6.42
N LEU A 163 21.01 -1.69 7.49
CA LEU A 163 21.64 -0.94 8.58
C LEU A 163 21.99 0.55 8.33
N VAL A 164 21.02 1.45 8.52
CA VAL A 164 21.35 2.76 9.11
C VAL A 164 21.43 2.57 10.63
N PRO A 165 22.50 3.04 11.31
CA PRO A 165 22.58 2.96 12.77
C PRO A 165 21.45 3.78 13.43
N TYR A 166 21.28 3.70 14.76
CA TYR A 166 20.14 4.31 15.47
C TYR A 166 19.85 5.78 15.16
N GLN A 167 20.78 6.49 14.50
CA GLN A 167 20.63 7.82 13.91
C GLN A 167 19.35 7.95 13.05
N ALA A 168 18.91 6.85 12.45
CA ALA A 168 17.59 6.64 11.87
C ALA A 168 16.40 7.09 12.74
N GLN A 169 16.53 6.98 14.05
CA GLN A 169 15.51 7.24 15.07
C GLN A 169 15.61 8.65 15.65
N LEU A 170 16.55 9.48 15.18
CA LEU A 170 16.67 10.87 15.61
C LEU A 170 15.47 11.70 15.11
N ALA A 171 15.22 12.81 15.81
CA ALA A 171 14.24 13.79 15.35
C ALA A 171 14.71 14.45 14.05
N GLU A 172 13.80 14.73 13.13
CA GLU A 172 14.14 15.31 11.83
C GLU A 172 14.61 16.77 11.94
N GLU A 173 14.12 17.48 12.95
CA GLU A 173 14.37 18.92 13.13
C GLU A 173 14.92 19.24 14.53
N LYS A 174 15.75 20.30 14.60
CA LYS A 174 16.25 20.83 15.88
C LYS A 174 15.10 21.39 16.72
N GLY A 175 15.08 21.03 18.00
CA GLY A 175 14.02 21.44 18.93
C GLY A 175 12.87 20.43 19.03
N TYR A 176 12.89 19.38 18.22
CA TYR A 176 11.93 18.29 18.26
C TYR A 176 12.54 16.99 18.78
N LEU A 177 11.65 16.08 19.14
CA LEU A 177 11.94 14.77 19.69
C LEU A 177 11.42 13.65 18.79
N ALA A 178 12.03 12.49 18.98
CA ALA A 178 11.53 11.22 18.49
C ALA A 178 11.46 10.20 19.63
N ALA A 179 10.50 9.27 19.55
CA ALA A 179 10.26 8.25 20.56
C ALA A 179 10.28 6.83 19.96
N LEU A 180 10.90 5.89 20.65
CA LEU A 180 10.93 4.48 20.29
C LEU A 180 10.47 3.61 21.46
N GLU A 181 9.59 2.66 21.19
CA GLU A 181 9.18 1.58 22.07
C GLU A 181 9.48 0.24 21.41
N ILE A 182 10.10 -0.68 22.14
CA ILE A 182 10.35 -2.06 21.71
C ILE A 182 9.78 -2.99 22.78
N TYR A 183 8.90 -3.92 22.40
CA TYR A 183 8.21 -4.78 23.36
C TYR A 183 8.20 -6.26 22.92
N PRO A 184 8.21 -7.21 23.87
CA PRO A 184 8.14 -8.64 23.55
C PRO A 184 6.77 -9.06 23.03
N ARG A 185 6.74 -10.13 22.23
CA ARG A 185 5.51 -10.69 21.63
C ARG A 185 4.39 -11.00 22.63
N ASP A 186 4.75 -11.49 23.81
CA ASP A 186 3.80 -11.94 24.84
C ASP A 186 3.21 -10.79 25.67
N THR A 187 3.60 -9.55 25.36
CA THR A 187 3.10 -8.34 26.01
C THR A 187 1.98 -7.74 25.17
N GLN A 188 0.93 -7.28 25.84
CA GLN A 188 -0.12 -6.52 25.18
C GLN A 188 0.50 -5.26 24.55
N GLN A 189 0.27 -5.05 23.27
CA GLN A 189 0.71 -3.86 22.56
C GLN A 189 -0.03 -2.64 23.12
N GLU A 190 0.71 -1.68 23.67
CA GLU A 190 0.11 -0.48 24.27
C GLU A 190 0.36 0.79 23.43
N ASN A 191 1.30 0.75 22.46
CA ASN A 191 1.56 1.83 21.49
C ASN A 191 1.86 3.20 22.14
N TRP A 192 2.58 3.23 23.26
CA TRP A 192 2.78 4.45 24.03
C TRP A 192 3.55 5.52 23.26
N ALA A 193 4.55 5.11 22.47
CA ALA A 193 5.28 6.05 21.64
C ALA A 193 4.32 6.78 20.68
N LEU A 194 3.39 6.04 20.05
CA LEU A 194 2.42 6.62 19.11
C LEU A 194 1.38 7.52 19.78
N GLN A 195 1.00 7.25 21.02
CA GLN A 195 0.06 8.12 21.76
C GLN A 195 0.60 9.53 21.98
N GLU A 196 1.93 9.65 22.04
CA GLU A 196 2.60 10.93 22.26
C GLU A 196 2.77 11.76 20.98
N VAL A 197 2.43 11.25 19.79
CA VAL A 197 2.51 12.05 18.53
C VAL A 197 1.63 13.31 18.57
N ASN A 198 0.61 13.35 19.44
CA ASN A 198 -0.20 14.56 19.67
C ASN A 198 0.53 15.65 20.50
N ASN A 199 1.72 15.37 21.00
CA ASN A 199 2.60 16.36 21.61
C ASN A 199 3.32 17.11 20.48
N HIS A 200 3.13 18.43 20.41
CA HIS A 200 3.71 19.29 19.38
C HIS A 200 5.24 19.21 19.28
N HIS A 201 5.93 18.63 20.27
CA HIS A 201 7.38 18.49 20.28
C HIS A 201 7.87 17.12 19.77
N ILE A 202 6.97 16.18 19.44
CA ILE A 202 7.34 14.84 18.97
C ILE A 202 6.88 14.70 17.53
N HIS A 203 7.85 14.70 16.62
CA HIS A 203 7.56 14.58 15.19
C HIS A 203 7.68 13.15 14.67
N LYS A 204 8.20 12.24 15.50
CA LYS A 204 8.41 10.84 15.13
C LYS A 204 8.19 9.93 16.32
N ALA A 205 7.38 8.90 16.15
CA ALA A 205 7.22 7.87 17.16
C ALA A 205 7.05 6.50 16.54
N GLN A 206 7.66 5.49 17.15
CA GLN A 206 7.63 4.12 16.66
C GLN A 206 7.45 3.13 17.82
N SER A 207 6.56 2.16 17.65
CA SER A 207 6.41 1.01 18.54
C SER A 207 6.68 -0.26 17.74
N VAL A 208 7.58 -1.13 18.23
CA VAL A 208 8.05 -2.32 17.52
C VAL A 208 7.93 -3.55 18.40
N GLN A 209 7.28 -4.59 17.88
CA GLN A 209 7.23 -5.91 18.52
C GLN A 209 8.42 -6.76 18.09
N VAL A 210 9.03 -7.48 19.04
CA VAL A 210 10.13 -8.43 18.79
C VAL A 210 9.89 -9.75 19.51
N ASN A 211 10.49 -10.85 19.04
CA ASN A 211 10.32 -12.15 19.71
C ASN A 211 11.23 -12.27 20.94
N ASN A 212 12.41 -11.66 20.89
CA ASN A 212 13.43 -11.77 21.94
C ASN A 212 14.41 -10.57 21.91
N LEU A 213 15.32 -10.52 22.89
CA LEU A 213 16.32 -9.44 23.02
C LEU A 213 17.30 -9.37 21.85
N GLN A 214 17.70 -10.52 21.29
CA GLN A 214 18.65 -10.59 20.18
C GLN A 214 18.07 -9.94 18.92
N ASP A 215 16.79 -10.18 18.63
CA ASP A 215 16.07 -9.53 17.52
C ASP A 215 16.12 -7.99 17.66
N ALA A 216 15.90 -7.47 18.88
CA ALA A 216 15.94 -6.03 19.14
C ALA A 216 17.34 -5.43 18.91
N GLN A 217 18.39 -6.10 19.38
CA GLN A 217 19.78 -5.66 19.22
C GLN A 217 20.22 -5.69 17.75
N GLN A 218 19.75 -6.67 16.98
CA GLN A 218 20.00 -6.74 15.54
C GLN A 218 19.26 -5.63 14.78
N MET A 219 18.02 -5.33 15.16
CA MET A 219 17.21 -4.31 14.49
C MET A 219 17.68 -2.88 14.78
N PHE A 220 18.23 -2.62 15.98
CA PHE A 220 18.72 -1.30 16.38
C PHE A 220 20.18 -1.32 16.82
N PRO A 221 21.10 -1.56 15.87
CA PRO A 221 22.52 -1.63 16.16
C PRO A 221 23.04 -0.27 16.62
N GLY A 222 23.82 -0.30 17.70
CA GLY A 222 24.32 0.88 18.38
C GLY A 222 23.40 1.43 19.48
N LEU A 223 22.19 0.86 19.67
CA LEU A 223 21.44 1.06 20.90
C LEU A 223 21.88 0.06 21.97
N GLU A 224 22.00 0.54 23.20
CA GLU A 224 22.36 -0.28 24.37
C GLU A 224 21.12 -0.98 24.96
N ILE A 225 20.56 -1.93 24.21
CA ILE A 225 19.35 -2.67 24.61
C ILE A 225 19.73 -3.88 25.46
N TYR A 226 19.48 -3.82 26.78
CA TYR A 226 19.80 -4.90 27.72
C TYR A 226 18.59 -5.70 28.23
N SER A 227 17.37 -5.19 28.02
CA SER A 227 16.13 -5.81 28.49
C SER A 227 14.94 -5.37 27.64
N LEU A 228 13.87 -6.16 27.68
CA LEU A 228 12.58 -5.82 27.11
C LEU A 228 11.52 -5.68 28.23
N PRO A 229 10.56 -4.75 28.12
CA PRO A 229 10.45 -3.72 27.08
C PRO A 229 11.60 -2.70 27.16
N TYR A 230 11.83 -2.00 26.04
CA TYR A 230 12.84 -0.95 25.91
C TYR A 230 12.20 0.32 25.34
N TYR A 231 12.58 1.45 25.88
CA TYR A 231 12.09 2.77 25.49
C TYR A 231 13.25 3.72 25.27
N ALA A 232 13.17 4.57 24.25
CA ALA A 232 14.17 5.60 24.00
C ALA A 232 13.57 6.91 23.50
N ILE A 233 14.22 8.02 23.87
CA ILE A 233 13.91 9.38 23.43
C ILE A 233 15.14 9.94 22.73
N PHE A 234 14.94 10.54 21.57
CA PHE A 234 16.00 11.12 20.75
C PHE A 234 15.72 12.60 20.47
N ASN A 235 16.77 13.39 20.28
CA ASN A 235 16.67 14.67 19.60
C ASN A 235 17.27 14.55 18.18
N HIS A 236 17.52 15.67 17.52
CA HIS A 236 18.10 15.69 16.17
C HIS A 236 19.56 15.20 16.08
N GLU A 237 20.28 15.12 17.21
CA GLU A 237 21.73 14.84 17.22
C GLU A 237 22.07 13.49 17.86
N LYS A 238 21.29 13.05 18.85
CA LYS A 238 21.61 11.90 19.70
C LYS A 238 20.41 11.39 20.49
N ILE A 239 20.65 10.25 21.16
CA ILE A 239 19.80 9.75 22.24
C ILE A 239 19.85 10.72 23.41
N LEU A 240 18.68 11.08 23.94
CA LEU A 240 18.54 11.84 25.18
C LEU A 240 18.31 10.93 26.39
N TYR A 241 17.51 9.87 26.21
CA TYR A 241 17.08 9.02 27.31
C TYR A 241 16.78 7.58 26.87
N GLN A 242 16.97 6.64 27.79
CA GLN A 242 16.67 5.22 27.62
C GLN A 242 16.03 4.69 28.92
N ALA A 243 15.03 3.82 28.80
CA ALA A 243 14.32 3.21 29.92
C ALA A 243 13.89 1.79 29.58
N ASN A 244 13.66 0.98 30.62
CA ASN A 244 13.09 -0.37 30.51
C ASN A 244 11.70 -0.48 31.18
N ASN A 245 11.14 0.65 31.59
CA ASN A 245 9.80 0.73 32.14
C ASN A 245 9.07 1.98 31.64
N ARG A 246 7.75 1.86 31.54
CA ARG A 246 6.86 2.88 30.98
C ARG A 246 6.84 4.16 31.82
N ASP A 247 6.75 4.04 33.14
CA ASP A 247 6.55 5.21 34.01
C ASP A 247 7.72 6.20 33.90
N ASP A 248 8.94 5.68 33.85
CA ASP A 248 10.14 6.49 33.66
C ASP A 248 10.20 7.11 32.26
N PHE A 249 9.81 6.36 31.22
CA PHE A 249 9.71 6.89 29.86
C PHE A 249 8.72 8.08 29.81
N MET A 250 7.50 7.89 30.31
CA MET A 250 6.45 8.93 30.29
C MET A 250 6.83 10.17 31.11
N LYS A 251 7.56 9.97 32.22
CA LYS A 251 8.07 11.08 33.02
C LYS A 251 9.07 11.92 32.23
N TRP A 252 9.98 11.28 31.51
CA TRP A 252 10.99 11.99 30.71
C TRP A 252 10.42 12.63 29.45
N MET A 253 9.42 12.02 28.81
CA MET A 253 8.70 12.62 27.68
C MET A 253 8.15 14.01 28.04
N LYS A 254 7.59 14.17 29.25
CA LYS A 254 7.07 15.45 29.75
C LYS A 254 8.15 16.49 30.06
N ILE A 255 9.38 16.05 30.31
CA ILE A 255 10.52 16.94 30.65
C ILE A 255 11.26 17.35 29.38
N ALA A 256 11.37 16.43 28.42
CA ALA A 256 12.11 16.64 27.18
C ALA A 256 11.35 17.54 26.20
N ALA A 257 10.01 17.53 26.24
CA ALA A 257 9.17 18.47 25.51
C ALA A 257 9.21 19.86 26.22
N PRO A 258 9.82 20.90 25.61
CA PRO A 258 10.00 22.21 26.23
C PRO A 258 8.69 22.97 26.51
#